data_AF-A0A8T3ZG56-F1
#
_entry.id   AF-A0A8T3ZG56-F1
#
_cell.length_a   1.000
_cell.length_b   1.000
_cell.length_c   1.000
_cell.angle_alpha   90.00
_cell.angle_beta   90.00
_cell.angle_gamma   90.00
#
_symmetry.space_group_name_H-M   'P 1'
#
loop_
_entity.id
_entity.type
_entity.pdbx_description
1 polymer ?
#
loop_
_entity_poly.entity_id
_entity_poly.type
_entity_poly.pdbx_seq_one_letter_code
_entity_poly.pdbx_strand_id
1 'polypeptide(L)'
;MMPGEEARAPVGQRPPGDFCPICGKKYLEEKKKYMRMSAERWIAVAFILVISALIIFGTASLYVQANRVVEKQTHTDVMIISGGYYAEPLSSYSTRTTYSITVSAANGSKIDAYIMTGDQYLQAYQLNNTTQSFAALESHENINQAQFTFVLDQSMGGFMMMYGQVYLVLDNRDFQLTPGDAAPQGDVSVSLDIVASYRPFASD
;
A
#
# COMPACT_ATOMS: atom_id res chain seq x y z
N MET A 1 80.17 8.17 -10.31
CA MET A 1 80.57 6.78 -10.59
C MET A 1 79.33 6.05 -11.09
N MET A 2 79.22 5.84 -12.40
CA MET A 2 78.17 5.03 -13.02
C MET A 2 78.83 3.70 -13.46
N PRO A 3 78.24 2.53 -13.17
CA PRO A 3 78.76 1.28 -13.69
C PRO A 3 78.04 0.87 -14.99
N GLY A 4 78.85 0.61 -16.02
CA GLY A 4 78.71 -0.55 -16.90
C GLY A 4 77.59 -0.53 -17.93
N GLU A 5 77.85 0.07 -19.08
CA GLU A 5 77.11 -0.16 -20.32
C GLU A 5 77.52 -1.54 -20.89
N GLU A 6 76.74 -2.57 -20.58
CA GLU A 6 76.90 -3.92 -21.12
C GLU A 6 76.50 -3.95 -22.60
N ALA A 7 77.47 -4.25 -23.47
CA ALA A 7 77.31 -4.40 -24.90
C ALA A 7 76.29 -5.50 -25.24
N ARG A 8 75.11 -5.12 -25.72
CA ARG A 8 74.13 -6.06 -26.30
C ARG A 8 74.68 -6.63 -27.60
N ALA A 9 74.84 -7.96 -27.64
CA ALA A 9 75.13 -8.69 -28.85
C ALA A 9 74.06 -8.42 -29.93
N PRO A 10 74.43 -8.34 -31.22
CA PRO A 10 73.48 -8.17 -32.30
C PRO A 10 72.50 -9.34 -32.30
N VAL A 11 71.21 -9.03 -32.35
CA VAL A 11 70.13 -10.00 -32.52
C VAL A 11 70.41 -10.78 -33.80
N GLY A 12 70.95 -11.98 -33.64
CA GLY A 12 71.17 -12.92 -34.73
C GLY A 12 69.86 -13.08 -35.49
N GLN A 13 69.88 -12.74 -36.78
CA GLN A 13 68.85 -13.13 -37.72
C GLN A 13 68.67 -14.64 -37.57
N ARG A 14 67.55 -15.06 -36.96
CA ARG A 14 67.19 -16.46 -36.97
C ARG A 14 67.10 -16.87 -38.45
N PRO A 15 67.71 -18.01 -38.83
CA PRO A 15 67.53 -18.53 -40.18
C PRO A 15 66.03 -18.64 -40.46
N PRO A 16 65.59 -18.47 -41.73
CA PRO A 16 64.22 -18.76 -42.14
C PRO A 16 64.00 -20.27 -41.96
N GLY A 17 63.70 -20.66 -40.71
CA GLY A 17 63.35 -22.01 -40.34
C GLY A 17 62.01 -22.31 -40.97
N ASP A 18 61.99 -23.36 -41.78
CA ASP A 18 60.83 -23.90 -42.45
C ASP A 18 59.60 -23.79 -41.57
N PHE A 19 58.60 -23.06 -42.08
CA PHE A 19 57.27 -23.03 -41.52
C PHE A 19 56.78 -24.47 -41.46
N CYS A 20 56.89 -25.13 -40.30
CA CYS A 20 56.38 -26.48 -40.16
C CYS A 20 54.86 -26.43 -40.35
N PRO A 21 54.32 -26.91 -41.48
CA PRO A 21 52.90 -26.74 -41.80
C PRO A 21 52.01 -27.53 -40.82
N ILE A 22 52.58 -28.55 -40.17
CA ILE A 22 51.94 -29.33 -39.10
C ILE A 22 51.83 -28.50 -37.81
N CYS A 23 52.85 -27.71 -37.46
CA CYS A 23 52.80 -26.83 -36.28
C CYS A 23 51.78 -25.69 -36.45
N GLY A 24 51.63 -25.14 -37.66
CA GLY A 24 50.63 -24.12 -37.95
C GLY A 24 49.18 -24.60 -37.78
N LYS A 25 48.87 -25.84 -38.22
CA LYS A 25 47.56 -26.46 -38.04
C LYS A 25 47.21 -26.70 -36.57
N LYS A 26 48.17 -27.22 -35.78
CA LYS A 26 47.98 -27.47 -34.34
C LYS A 26 47.71 -26.18 -33.55
N TYR A 27 48.46 -25.11 -33.86
CA TYR A 27 48.25 -23.78 -33.26
C TYR A 27 46.86 -23.20 -33.56
N LEU A 28 46.37 -23.37 -34.80
CA LEU A 28 45.03 -22.92 -35.21
C LEU A 28 43.91 -23.70 -34.48
N GLU A 29 44.09 -25.00 -34.27
CA GLU A 29 43.11 -25.81 -33.49
C GLU A 29 43.10 -25.43 -32.01
N GLU A 30 44.26 -25.24 -31.39
CA GLU A 30 44.34 -24.77 -29.99
C GLU A 30 43.75 -23.37 -29.83
N LYS A 31 44.01 -22.45 -30.77
CA LYS A 31 43.40 -21.11 -30.79
C LYS A 31 41.88 -21.17 -30.93
N LYS A 32 41.35 -22.03 -31.83
CA LYS A 32 39.91 -22.25 -31.96
C LYS A 32 39.30 -22.80 -30.68
N LYS A 33 39.95 -23.76 -30.02
CA LYS A 33 39.50 -24.33 -28.74
C LYS A 33 39.49 -23.27 -27.63
N TYR A 34 40.52 -22.42 -27.54
CA TYR A 34 40.58 -21.32 -26.58
C TYR A 34 39.49 -20.28 -26.82
N MET A 35 39.25 -19.89 -28.09
CA MET A 35 38.17 -18.97 -28.44
C MET A 35 36.79 -19.56 -28.13
N ARG A 36 36.59 -20.87 -28.34
CA ARG A 36 35.33 -21.55 -27.98
C ARG A 36 35.09 -21.60 -26.47
N MET A 37 36.11 -21.97 -25.68
CA MET A 37 36.02 -21.95 -24.21
C MET A 37 35.81 -20.54 -23.66
N SER A 38 36.41 -19.52 -24.29
CA SER A 38 36.18 -18.12 -23.94
C SER A 38 34.73 -17.72 -24.25
N ALA A 39 34.22 -18.03 -25.44
CA ALA A 39 32.84 -17.72 -25.83
C ALA A 39 31.80 -18.40 -24.93
N GLU A 40 31.99 -19.68 -24.58
CA GLU A 40 31.09 -20.41 -23.67
C GLU A 40 31.04 -19.76 -22.28
N ARG A 41 32.18 -19.28 -21.76
CA ARG A 41 32.23 -18.53 -20.49
C ARG A 41 31.50 -17.20 -20.59
N TRP A 42 31.69 -16.45 -21.67
CA TRP A 42 30.98 -15.18 -21.87
C TRP A 42 29.47 -15.37 -22.04
N ILE A 43 29.02 -16.45 -22.69
CA ILE A 43 27.60 -16.80 -22.78
C ILE A 43 27.04 -17.12 -21.40
N ALA A 44 27.76 -17.92 -20.59
CA ALA A 44 27.33 -18.23 -19.22
C ALA A 44 27.23 -16.97 -18.35
N VAL A 45 28.21 -16.07 -18.43
CA VAL A 45 28.19 -14.77 -17.73
C VAL A 45 27.00 -13.93 -18.18
N ALA A 46 26.77 -13.79 -19.48
CA ALA A 46 25.63 -13.04 -20.01
C ALA A 46 24.29 -13.64 -19.53
N PHE A 47 24.16 -14.97 -19.53
CA PHE A 47 22.96 -15.65 -19.06
C PHE A 47 22.71 -15.41 -17.56
N ILE A 48 23.75 -15.48 -16.73
CA ILE A 48 23.66 -15.15 -15.30
C ILE A 48 23.22 -13.71 -15.10
N LEU A 49 23.82 -12.76 -15.83
CA LEU A 49 23.46 -11.35 -15.73
C LEU A 49 22.00 -11.10 -16.12
N VAL A 50 21.50 -11.75 -17.18
CA VAL A 50 20.10 -11.65 -17.60
C VAL A 50 19.17 -12.22 -16.54
N ILE A 51 19.46 -13.40 -15.98
CA ILE A 51 18.64 -13.98 -14.91
C ILE A 51 18.64 -13.09 -13.67
N SER A 52 19.81 -12.61 -13.24
CA SER A 52 19.92 -11.70 -12.09
C SER A 52 19.12 -10.43 -12.31
N ALA A 53 19.19 -9.83 -13.51
CA ALA A 53 18.39 -8.66 -13.85
C ALA A 53 16.89 -8.98 -13.76
N LEU A 54 16.42 -10.09 -14.32
CA LEU A 54 15.01 -10.49 -14.25
C LEU A 54 14.53 -10.71 -12.82
N ILE A 55 15.34 -11.31 -11.96
CA ILE A 55 15.03 -11.49 -10.53
C ILE A 55 14.90 -10.12 -9.86
N ILE A 56 15.86 -9.20 -10.07
CA ILE A 56 15.84 -7.86 -9.49
C ILE A 56 14.61 -7.07 -9.95
N PHE A 57 14.28 -7.10 -11.24
CA PHE A 57 13.10 -6.43 -11.78
C PHE A 57 11.81 -7.05 -11.21
N GLY A 58 11.73 -8.37 -11.10
CA GLY A 58 10.60 -9.07 -10.53
C GLY A 58 10.39 -8.71 -9.05
N THR A 59 11.44 -8.75 -8.23
CA THR A 59 11.34 -8.41 -6.81
C THR A 59 11.05 -6.93 -6.58
N ALA A 60 11.63 -6.02 -7.37
CA ALA A 60 11.31 -4.60 -7.31
C ALA A 60 9.84 -4.32 -7.66
N SER A 61 9.32 -4.97 -8.71
CA SER A 61 7.90 -4.83 -9.09
C SER A 61 6.96 -5.31 -7.98
N LEU A 62 7.24 -6.49 -7.40
CA LEU A 62 6.47 -7.02 -6.27
C LEU A 62 6.56 -6.09 -5.06
N TYR A 63 7.74 -5.54 -4.76
CA TYR A 63 7.92 -4.61 -3.66
C TYR A 63 7.09 -3.33 -3.84
N VAL A 64 7.06 -2.77 -5.06
CA VAL A 64 6.23 -1.59 -5.37
C VAL A 64 4.75 -1.93 -5.24
N GLN A 65 4.30 -3.08 -5.73
CA GLN A 65 2.90 -3.50 -5.60
C GLN A 65 2.49 -3.74 -4.15
N ALA A 66 3.36 -4.35 -3.34
CA ALA A 66 3.10 -4.60 -1.93
C ALA A 66 2.97 -3.31 -1.10
N ASN A 67 3.70 -2.26 -1.48
CA ASN A 67 3.72 -0.98 -0.76
C ASN A 67 2.79 0.09 -1.34
N ARG A 68 2.06 -0.22 -2.42
CA ARG A 68 1.12 0.72 -3.02
C ARG A 68 -0.03 1.00 -2.05
N VAL A 69 -0.29 2.28 -1.82
CA VAL A 69 -1.54 2.73 -1.18
C VAL A 69 -2.65 2.67 -2.23
N VAL A 70 -3.71 1.95 -1.92
CA VAL A 70 -4.94 1.87 -2.70
C VAL A 70 -5.97 2.75 -2.00
N GLU A 71 -6.69 3.55 -2.79
CA GLU A 71 -7.77 4.39 -2.31
C GLU A 71 -9.08 3.92 -2.91
N LYS A 72 -10.11 3.80 -2.07
CA LYS A 72 -11.49 3.57 -2.48
C LYS A 72 -12.34 4.74 -2.03
N GLN A 73 -12.92 5.45 -2.98
CA GLN A 73 -13.82 6.57 -2.72
C GLN A 73 -15.27 6.14 -2.91
N THR A 74 -16.13 6.56 -1.99
CA THR A 74 -17.58 6.39 -2.05
C THR A 74 -18.23 7.74 -1.78
N HIS A 75 -19.20 8.11 -2.60
CA HIS A 75 -20.00 9.31 -2.44
C HIS A 75 -21.47 8.90 -2.31
N THR A 76 -22.14 9.40 -1.29
CA THR A 76 -23.53 9.08 -1.00
C THR A 76 -24.27 10.34 -0.58
N ASP A 77 -25.36 10.64 -1.28
CA ASP A 77 -26.34 11.63 -0.82
C ASP A 77 -27.51 10.89 -0.13
N VAL A 78 -27.82 11.29 1.09
CA VAL A 78 -28.87 10.69 1.91
C VAL A 78 -29.80 11.75 2.47
N MET A 79 -31.10 11.48 2.45
CA MET A 79 -32.09 12.26 3.18
C MET A 79 -32.45 11.53 4.48
N ILE A 80 -32.18 12.17 5.60
CA ILE A 80 -32.41 11.66 6.95
C ILE A 80 -33.62 12.39 7.50
N ILE A 81 -34.75 11.67 7.57
CA ILE A 81 -36.00 12.23 8.06
C ILE A 81 -35.88 12.68 9.52
N SER A 82 -36.71 13.62 9.96
CA SER A 82 -36.73 14.08 11.34
C SER A 82 -36.93 12.91 12.32
N GLY A 83 -36.04 12.80 13.31
CA GLY A 83 -36.04 11.67 14.24
C GLY A 83 -35.59 10.34 13.62
N GLY A 84 -34.97 10.37 12.44
CA GLY A 84 -34.38 9.23 11.76
C GLY A 84 -32.85 9.21 11.87
N TYR A 85 -32.25 8.24 11.19
CA TYR A 85 -30.80 8.06 11.11
C TYR A 85 -30.42 7.35 9.81
N TYR A 86 -29.13 7.45 9.46
CA TYR A 86 -28.50 6.68 8.40
C TYR A 86 -27.25 5.99 8.92
N ALA A 87 -26.96 4.77 8.47
CA ALA A 87 -25.77 4.03 8.86
C ALA A 87 -25.06 3.46 7.64
N GLU A 88 -23.78 3.78 7.49
CA GLU A 88 -22.89 3.27 6.45
C GLU A 88 -21.91 2.25 7.04
N PRO A 89 -21.93 0.98 6.60
CA PRO A 89 -20.96 -0.02 7.05
C PRO A 89 -19.56 0.27 6.50
N LEU A 90 -18.59 0.44 7.39
CA LEU A 90 -17.19 0.67 7.06
C LEU A 90 -16.41 -0.65 7.07
N SER A 91 -16.07 -1.15 5.89
CA SER A 91 -15.34 -2.42 5.73
C SER A 91 -13.84 -2.23 5.99
N SER A 92 -13.17 -3.16 6.67
CA SER A 92 -11.70 -3.14 6.62
C SER A 92 -11.20 -3.76 5.32
N TYR A 93 -10.30 -3.09 4.63
CA TYR A 93 -9.72 -3.59 3.37
C TYR A 93 -8.32 -4.18 3.55
N SER A 94 -7.68 -3.96 4.71
CA SER A 94 -6.42 -4.59 5.11
C SER A 94 -6.28 -4.63 6.64
N THR A 95 -5.09 -4.97 7.15
CA THR A 95 -4.77 -4.84 8.59
C THR A 95 -4.96 -3.42 9.09
N ARG A 96 -4.72 -2.41 8.26
CA ARG A 96 -4.85 -1.00 8.62
C ARG A 96 -5.45 -0.21 7.47
N THR A 97 -6.67 0.27 7.68
CA THR A 97 -7.39 1.13 6.74
C THR A 97 -7.55 2.52 7.35
N THR A 98 -7.02 3.54 6.71
CA THR A 98 -7.27 4.93 7.07
C THR A 98 -8.50 5.41 6.33
N TYR A 99 -9.40 6.07 7.04
CA TYR A 99 -10.62 6.63 6.49
C TYR A 99 -10.57 8.15 6.63
N SER A 100 -10.84 8.86 5.54
CA SER A 100 -11.15 10.28 5.55
C SER A 100 -12.60 10.46 5.15
N ILE A 101 -13.40 11.01 6.06
CA ILE A 101 -14.84 11.20 5.90
C ILE A 101 -15.13 12.69 5.87
N THR A 102 -15.87 13.13 4.86
CA THR A 102 -16.46 14.46 4.80
C THR A 102 -17.97 14.33 4.88
N VAL A 103 -18.57 15.03 5.83
CA VAL A 103 -20.02 15.14 5.99
C VAL A 103 -20.40 16.58 5.72
N SER A 104 -21.39 16.80 4.86
CA SER A 104 -21.96 18.12 4.62
C SER A 104 -23.48 18.04 4.62
N ALA A 105 -24.10 18.74 5.57
CA ALA A 105 -25.55 18.88 5.62
C ALA A 105 -25.99 20.09 4.78
N ALA A 106 -26.96 19.86 3.90
CA ALA A 106 -27.57 20.90 3.09
C ALA A 106 -28.33 21.89 3.99
N ASN A 107 -28.44 23.14 3.52
CA ASN A 107 -29.22 24.20 4.17
C ASN A 107 -28.75 24.60 5.58
N GLY A 108 -27.55 24.19 6.00
CA GLY A 108 -26.98 24.54 7.31
C GLY A 108 -27.65 23.84 8.48
N SER A 109 -28.52 22.86 8.21
CA SER A 109 -28.99 21.92 9.23
C SER A 109 -27.79 21.24 9.86
N LYS A 110 -27.85 21.01 11.16
CA LYS A 110 -26.81 20.27 11.85
C LYS A 110 -27.15 18.77 11.78
N ILE A 111 -26.23 17.90 12.15
CA ILE A 111 -26.48 16.48 12.32
C ILE A 111 -25.42 15.91 13.26
N ASP A 112 -25.72 14.83 13.95
CA ASP A 112 -24.73 14.11 14.72
C ASP A 112 -24.09 13.00 13.89
N ALA A 113 -22.78 12.82 14.02
CA ALA A 113 -22.02 11.80 13.32
C ALA A 113 -21.21 10.96 14.31
N TYR A 114 -21.35 9.64 14.22
CA TYR A 114 -20.74 8.70 15.14
C TYR A 114 -20.04 7.57 14.40
N ILE A 115 -18.90 7.14 14.93
CA ILE A 115 -18.25 5.88 14.52
C ILE A 115 -18.51 4.86 15.62
N MET A 116 -19.22 3.79 15.26
CA MET A 116 -19.68 2.78 16.21
C MET A 116 -19.28 1.38 15.77
N THR A 117 -18.98 0.51 16.73
CA THR A 117 -18.90 -0.92 16.47
C THR A 117 -20.30 -1.51 16.22
N GLY A 118 -20.36 -2.74 15.71
CA GLY A 118 -21.63 -3.37 15.35
C GLY A 118 -22.52 -3.59 16.57
N ASP A 119 -21.93 -3.96 17.70
CA ASP A 119 -22.64 -4.12 18.97
C ASP A 119 -23.15 -2.78 19.52
N GLN A 120 -22.36 -1.72 19.43
CA GLN A 120 -22.76 -0.37 19.84
C GLN A 120 -23.92 0.13 18.98
N TYR A 121 -23.81 -0.03 17.67
CA TYR A 121 -24.87 0.28 16.72
C TYR A 121 -26.15 -0.50 17.03
N LEU A 122 -26.03 -1.81 17.25
CA LEU A 122 -27.16 -2.69 17.58
C LEU A 122 -27.85 -2.24 18.88
N GLN A 123 -27.08 -1.94 19.92
CA GLN A 123 -27.61 -1.50 21.22
C GLN A 123 -28.29 -0.12 21.12
N ALA A 124 -27.67 0.84 20.43
CA ALA A 124 -28.23 2.17 20.27
C ALA A 124 -29.49 2.17 19.40
N TYR A 125 -29.48 1.43 18.28
CA TYR A 125 -30.45 1.64 17.20
C TYR A 125 -31.42 0.47 16.96
N GLN A 126 -31.12 -0.74 17.41
CA GLN A 126 -31.94 -1.93 17.15
C GLN A 126 -32.55 -2.58 18.40
N LEU A 127 -31.93 -2.44 19.59
CA LEU A 127 -32.33 -3.15 20.81
C LEU A 127 -32.97 -2.27 21.92
N ASN A 128 -33.78 -1.28 21.55
CA ASN A 128 -34.56 -0.39 22.46
C ASN A 128 -33.81 0.80 23.09
N ASN A 129 -33.10 1.60 22.29
CA ASN A 129 -32.89 3.04 22.57
C ASN A 129 -32.38 3.35 23.99
N THR A 130 -31.58 2.45 24.56
CA THR A 130 -31.04 2.68 25.91
C THR A 130 -29.94 3.71 25.76
N THR A 131 -30.15 4.89 26.35
CA THR A 131 -29.20 5.99 26.56
C THR A 131 -28.02 5.59 27.44
N GLN A 132 -27.51 4.37 27.28
CA GLN A 132 -26.25 3.99 27.89
C GLN A 132 -25.17 4.73 27.12
N SER A 133 -24.41 5.55 27.84
CA SER A 133 -23.22 6.21 27.33
C SER A 133 -22.31 5.18 26.68
N PHE A 134 -22.31 5.12 25.35
CA PHE A 134 -21.38 4.26 24.63
C PHE A 134 -20.10 5.05 24.40
N ALA A 135 -18.95 4.41 24.60
CA ALA A 135 -17.68 4.92 24.11
C ALA A 135 -17.70 4.79 22.58
N ALA A 136 -18.36 5.72 21.88
CA ALA A 136 -18.24 5.84 20.44
C ALA A 136 -16.74 5.86 20.12
N LEU A 137 -16.33 5.06 19.14
CA LEU A 137 -14.92 4.96 18.76
C LEU A 137 -14.40 6.35 18.35
N GLU A 138 -15.30 7.17 17.80
CA GLU A 138 -15.19 8.62 17.65
C GLU A 138 -16.61 9.22 17.56
N SER A 139 -16.89 10.34 18.24
CA SER A 139 -18.17 11.06 18.15
C SER A 139 -17.96 12.52 17.74
N HIS A 140 -18.84 13.00 16.87
CA HIS A 140 -18.86 14.37 16.35
C HIS A 140 -20.29 14.88 16.40
N GLU A 141 -20.56 15.82 17.30
CA GLU A 141 -21.92 16.31 17.54
C GLU A 141 -22.16 17.63 16.81
N ASN A 142 -23.41 17.81 16.36
CA ASN A 142 -23.96 19.06 15.90
C ASN A 142 -23.18 19.70 14.73
N ILE A 143 -22.80 18.87 13.74
CA ILE A 143 -22.00 19.29 12.59
C ILE A 143 -22.87 19.73 11.42
N ASN A 144 -22.59 20.90 10.84
CA ASN A 144 -23.16 21.32 9.54
C ASN A 144 -22.24 20.90 8.39
N GLN A 145 -20.94 20.91 8.64
CA GLN A 145 -19.89 20.41 7.77
C GLN A 145 -18.71 19.98 8.63
N ALA A 146 -18.22 18.77 8.42
CA ALA A 146 -17.02 18.27 9.10
C ALA A 146 -16.20 17.39 8.17
N GLN A 147 -14.90 17.40 8.41
CA GLN A 147 -13.98 16.41 7.87
C GLN A 147 -13.25 15.77 9.04
N PHE A 148 -13.34 14.45 9.16
CA PHE A 148 -12.62 13.69 10.17
C PHE A 148 -11.86 12.54 9.54
N THR A 149 -10.78 12.14 10.20
CA THR A 149 -9.93 11.04 9.74
C THR A 149 -9.68 10.10 10.89
N PHE A 150 -9.95 8.82 10.67
CA PHE A 150 -9.77 7.79 11.67
C PHE A 150 -9.12 6.56 11.04
N VAL A 151 -8.56 5.69 11.89
CA VAL A 151 -7.84 4.50 11.45
C VAL A 151 -8.55 3.27 12.00
N LEU A 152 -9.00 2.41 11.10
CA LEU A 152 -9.39 1.05 11.45
C LEU A 152 -8.14 0.16 11.42
N ASP A 153 -7.68 -0.20 12.60
CA ASP A 153 -6.52 -1.07 12.79
C ASP A 153 -6.97 -2.45 13.32
N GLN A 154 -6.86 -3.45 12.46
CA GLN A 154 -7.12 -4.86 12.74
C GLN A 154 -5.90 -5.60 13.31
N SER A 155 -4.70 -5.00 13.31
CA SER A 155 -3.50 -5.62 13.92
C SER A 155 -3.67 -5.88 15.42
N MET A 156 -4.63 -5.19 16.05
CA MET A 156 -5.05 -5.45 17.42
C MET A 156 -5.87 -6.74 17.61
N GLY A 157 -5.98 -7.61 16.59
CA GLY A 157 -6.26 -9.07 16.65
C GLY A 157 -7.59 -9.55 17.23
N GLY A 158 -8.19 -8.80 18.15
CA GLY A 158 -9.46 -9.08 18.79
C GLY A 158 -10.56 -8.06 18.46
N PHE A 159 -10.21 -6.84 18.03
CA PHE A 159 -11.20 -5.77 17.95
C PHE A 159 -12.28 -6.03 16.86
N MET A 160 -11.91 -6.48 15.66
CA MET A 160 -12.89 -6.80 14.61
C MET A 160 -13.50 -8.21 14.73
N MET A 161 -12.81 -9.15 15.38
CA MET A 161 -13.33 -10.51 15.61
C MET A 161 -14.31 -10.56 16.79
N MET A 162 -14.26 -9.58 17.70
CA MET A 162 -15.08 -9.53 18.92
C MET A 162 -16.20 -8.48 18.88
N TYR A 163 -16.04 -7.36 18.14
CA TYR A 163 -17.02 -6.25 18.11
C TYR A 163 -17.78 -6.07 16.77
N GLY A 164 -17.53 -6.93 15.78
CA GLY A 164 -18.26 -6.95 14.51
C GLY A 164 -17.99 -5.75 13.58
N GLN A 165 -18.85 -5.61 12.57
CA GLN A 165 -18.83 -4.56 11.54
C GLN A 165 -18.80 -3.15 12.16
N VAL A 166 -17.94 -2.24 11.68
CA VAL A 166 -17.96 -0.83 12.10
C VAL A 166 -18.92 -0.05 11.22
N TYR A 167 -19.62 0.93 11.79
CA TYR A 167 -20.57 1.80 11.11
C TYR A 167 -20.22 3.26 11.32
N LEU A 168 -20.30 4.06 10.26
CA LEU A 168 -20.54 5.49 10.37
C LEU A 168 -22.05 5.69 10.51
N VAL A 169 -22.48 6.37 11.55
CA VAL A 169 -23.89 6.68 11.77
C VAL A 169 -24.08 8.19 11.72
N LEU A 170 -25.03 8.63 10.90
CA LEU A 170 -25.50 10.00 10.83
C LEU A 170 -26.89 10.03 11.48
N ASP A 171 -27.03 10.75 12.58
CA ASP A 171 -28.23 10.71 13.39
C ASP A 171 -28.91 12.08 13.46
N ASN A 172 -30.21 12.06 13.18
CA ASN A 172 -31.10 13.21 13.30
C ASN A 172 -32.12 12.97 14.43
N ARG A 173 -31.74 12.12 15.39
CA ARG A 173 -32.39 12.00 16.69
C ARG A 173 -31.48 12.67 17.71
N ASP A 174 -32.08 13.43 18.59
CA ASP A 174 -31.37 13.95 19.75
C ASP A 174 -31.08 12.77 20.69
N PHE A 175 -29.99 12.04 20.47
CA PHE A 175 -29.48 11.18 21.53
C PHE A 175 -29.06 12.13 22.65
N GLN A 176 -29.76 12.09 23.79
CA GLN A 176 -29.38 12.79 25.02
C GLN A 176 -28.05 12.24 25.55
N LEU A 177 -26.95 12.54 24.87
CA LEU A 177 -25.59 12.28 25.32
C LEU A 177 -25.05 13.52 26.06
N THR A 178 -25.61 14.70 25.76
CA THR A 178 -25.30 15.95 26.47
C THR A 178 -26.56 16.80 26.66
N PRO A 179 -26.91 17.23 27.89
CA PRO A 179 -28.06 18.12 28.11
C PRO A 179 -27.81 19.51 27.48
N GLY A 180 -28.60 19.89 26.48
CA GLY A 180 -28.73 21.30 26.07
C GLY A 180 -28.64 21.63 24.58
N ASP A 181 -28.20 20.71 23.71
CA ASP A 181 -28.15 20.93 22.26
C ASP A 181 -29.30 20.18 21.59
N ALA A 182 -30.32 20.91 21.14
CA ALA A 182 -31.49 20.30 20.51
C ALA A 182 -31.14 19.76 19.12
N ALA A 183 -31.62 18.56 18.80
CA ALA A 183 -31.53 18.02 17.44
C ALA A 183 -32.08 18.99 16.38
N PRO A 184 -31.57 18.90 15.13
CA PRO A 184 -32.09 19.66 14.01
C PRO A 184 -33.60 19.43 13.84
N GLN A 185 -34.35 20.52 13.68
CA GLN A 185 -35.78 20.41 13.37
C GLN A 185 -35.97 20.15 11.88
N GLY A 186 -36.62 19.02 11.56
CA GLY A 186 -36.98 18.64 10.19
C GLY A 186 -36.01 17.65 9.53
N ASP A 187 -36.30 17.37 8.27
CA ASP A 187 -35.50 16.45 7.46
C ASP A 187 -34.16 17.09 7.07
N VAL A 188 -33.09 16.31 7.08
CA VAL A 188 -31.73 16.76 6.76
C VAL A 188 -31.23 16.00 5.53
N SER A 189 -30.87 16.74 4.48
CA SER A 189 -30.14 16.17 3.35
C SER A 189 -28.65 16.24 3.64
N VAL A 190 -27.95 15.12 3.55
CA VAL A 190 -26.52 15.01 3.82
C VAL A 190 -25.81 14.47 2.59
N SER A 191 -24.70 15.09 2.25
CA SER A 191 -23.71 14.58 1.31
C SER A 191 -22.54 14.01 2.09
N LEU A 192 -22.16 12.78 1.75
CA LEU A 192 -21.17 11.98 2.45
C LEU A 192 -20.11 11.51 1.46
N ASP A 193 -18.88 11.97 1.65
CA ASP A 193 -17.69 11.48 0.95
C ASP A 193 -16.83 10.65 1.88
N ILE A 194 -16.55 9.40 1.50
CA ILE A 194 -15.69 8.49 2.24
C ILE A 194 -14.53 8.07 1.35
N VAL A 195 -13.31 8.31 1.81
CA VAL A 195 -12.08 7.82 1.19
C VAL A 195 -11.42 6.83 2.13
N ALA A 196 -11.32 5.57 1.71
CA ALA A 196 -10.60 4.53 2.41
C ALA A 196 -9.24 4.28 1.75
N SER A 197 -8.15 4.55 2.46
CA SER A 197 -6.78 4.36 2.01
C SER A 197 -6.12 3.21 2.77
N TYR A 198 -5.61 2.21 2.05
CA TYR A 198 -5.05 1.00 2.65
C TYR A 198 -3.90 0.40 1.81
N ARG A 199 -3.11 -0.47 2.43
CA ARG A 199 -2.10 -1.30 1.74
C ARG A 199 -2.53 -2.75 1.75
N PRO A 200 -2.83 -3.38 0.60
CA PRO A 200 -3.44 -4.71 0.55
C PRO A 200 -2.50 -5.84 1.04
N PHE A 201 -1.18 -5.63 1.01
CA PHE A 201 -0.19 -6.67 1.31
C PHE A 201 0.81 -6.28 2.40
N ALA A 202 0.56 -5.20 3.14
CA ALA A 202 1.40 -4.86 4.28
C ALA A 202 1.08 -5.81 5.44
N SER A 203 2.02 -6.70 5.77
CA SER A 203 2.09 -7.27 7.12
C SER A 203 2.84 -6.26 7.98
N ASP A 204 2.22 -5.79 9.07
CA ASP A 204 2.88 -4.94 10.07
C ASP A 204 4.12 -5.63 10.68
#